data_AF-A0A2E6ZU37-F1
#
_entry.id   AF-A0A2E6ZU37-F1
#
_cell.length_a   1.000
_cell.length_b   1.000
_cell.length_c   1.000
_cell.angle_alpha   90.00
_cell.angle_beta   90.00
_cell.angle_gamma   90.00
#
_symmetry.space_group_name_H-M   'P 1'
#
loop_
_entity.id
_entity.type
_entity.pdbx_description
1 polymer ?
#
loop_
_entity_poly.entity_id
_entity_poly.type
_entity_poly.pdbx_seq_one_letter_code
_entity_poly.pdbx_strand_id
1 'polypeptide(L)'
;MTRAGLLLVILLLATAQPSDTGLARQTEGAGTQLVRTCRLYFEFLGRTGAGREEAFDRSPFGMGYCAGLVRGVTDVARTRMEGRLCIPEVTTEAEAVWVVVHYLENNQIAQPERDTDLVLRALENTYRCR
;
A
#
# COMPACT_ATOMS: atom_id res chain seq x y z
N MET A 1 23.88 -16.82 -41.75
CA MET A 1 23.51 -15.58 -41.03
C MET A 1 23.52 -15.85 -39.52
N THR A 2 24.68 -15.97 -38.87
CA THR A 2 24.68 -16.68 -37.56
C THR A 2 25.72 -16.23 -36.52
N ARG A 3 26.61 -15.28 -36.81
CA ARG A 3 27.60 -14.81 -35.80
C ARG A 3 27.53 -13.32 -35.51
N ALA A 4 27.33 -12.49 -36.53
CA ALA A 4 27.24 -11.03 -36.36
C ALA A 4 26.00 -10.59 -35.55
N GLY A 5 24.85 -11.22 -35.77
CA GLY A 5 23.63 -10.91 -35.01
C GLY A 5 23.70 -11.32 -33.54
N LEU A 6 24.40 -12.41 -33.23
CA LEU A 6 24.54 -12.90 -31.86
C LEU A 6 25.41 -11.96 -31.00
N LEU A 7 26.48 -11.41 -31.58
CA LEU A 7 27.35 -10.43 -30.93
C LEU A 7 26.61 -9.12 -30.62
N LEU A 8 25.70 -8.70 -31.50
CA LEU A 8 24.91 -7.48 -31.31
C LEU A 8 23.94 -7.61 -30.12
N VAL A 9 23.34 -8.79 -29.92
CA VAL A 9 22.45 -9.08 -28.79
C VAL A 9 23.21 -9.09 -27.46
N ILE A 10 24.42 -9.65 -27.42
CA ILE A 10 25.25 -9.68 -26.20
C ILE A 10 25.70 -8.27 -25.79
N LEU A 11 26.04 -7.43 -26.77
CA LEU A 11 26.41 -6.02 -26.52
C LEU A 11 25.24 -5.20 -25.96
N LEU A 12 24.01 -5.43 -26.43
CA LEU A 12 22.81 -4.76 -25.92
C LEU A 12 22.47 -5.16 -24.46
N LEU A 13 22.71 -6.42 -24.10
CA LEU A 13 22.51 -6.91 -22.72
C LEU A 13 23.58 -6.37 -21.75
N ALA A 14 24.79 -6.10 -22.24
CA ALA A 14 25.87 -5.55 -21.41
C ALA A 14 25.69 -4.05 -21.09
N THR A 15 24.91 -3.31 -21.87
CA THR A 15 24.55 -1.91 -21.59
C THR A 15 23.28 -1.76 -20.78
N ALA A 16 22.58 -2.87 -20.48
CA ALA A 16 21.59 -2.87 -19.41
C ALA A 16 22.35 -2.78 -18.09
N GLN A 17 22.81 -1.56 -17.77
CA GLN A 17 23.11 -1.22 -16.39
C GLN A 17 21.91 -1.71 -15.58
N PRO A 18 22.09 -2.49 -14.50
CA PRO A 18 21.00 -2.73 -13.59
C PRO A 18 20.51 -1.33 -13.25
N SER A 19 19.31 -1.00 -13.71
CA SER A 19 18.66 0.23 -13.31
C SER A 19 18.78 0.17 -11.81
N ASP A 20 19.50 1.14 -11.27
CA ASP A 20 19.76 1.27 -9.86
C ASP A 20 18.38 1.25 -9.21
N THR A 21 17.90 0.06 -8.84
CA THR A 21 16.93 -0.14 -7.80
C THR A 21 17.71 0.15 -6.53
N GLY A 22 18.25 1.37 -6.48
CA GLY A 22 18.80 1.97 -5.31
C GLY A 22 17.63 1.90 -4.37
N LEU A 23 17.75 0.96 -3.43
CA LEU A 23 17.12 1.02 -2.13
C LEU A 23 16.88 2.50 -1.84
N ALA A 24 15.61 2.92 -1.98
CA ALA A 24 15.21 4.24 -1.57
C ALA A 24 15.67 4.32 -0.12
N ARG A 25 16.74 5.09 0.10
CA ARG A 25 17.37 5.24 1.39
C ARG A 25 16.29 5.84 2.27
N GLN A 26 15.63 5.00 3.07
CA GLN A 26 14.57 5.38 4.00
C GLN A 26 15.20 6.23 5.10
N THR A 27 15.45 7.50 4.81
CA THR A 27 15.79 8.51 5.81
C THR A 27 14.55 8.94 6.61
N GLU A 28 13.36 8.60 6.11
CA GLU A 28 12.09 8.67 6.83
C GLU A 28 11.72 7.27 7.31
N GLY A 29 11.35 7.10 8.59
CA GLY A 29 10.92 5.80 9.10
C GLY A 29 9.73 5.28 8.29
N ALA A 30 9.66 3.96 8.04
CA ALA A 30 8.65 3.34 7.18
C ALA A 30 7.21 3.83 7.45
N GLY A 31 6.84 4.03 8.71
CA GLY A 31 5.54 4.60 9.10
C GLY A 31 5.29 6.02 8.58
N THR A 32 6.29 6.91 8.63
CA THR A 32 6.14 8.30 8.12
C THR A 32 6.01 8.34 6.59
N GLN A 33 6.69 7.45 5.88
CA GLN A 33 6.56 7.31 4.43
C GLN A 33 5.20 6.70 4.05
N LEU A 34 4.73 5.70 4.79
CA LEU A 34 3.42 5.08 4.58
C LEU A 34 2.28 6.08 4.79
N VAL A 35 2.32 6.88 5.87
CA VAL A 35 1.34 7.95 6.12
C VAL A 35 1.29 8.94 4.96
N ARG A 36 2.45 9.43 4.50
CA ARG A 36 2.50 10.35 3.35
C ARG A 36 1.85 9.73 2.12
N THR A 37 2.18 8.49 1.82
CA THR A 37 1.64 7.76 0.67
C THR A 37 0.13 7.56 0.79
N CYS A 38 -0.36 7.26 1.99
CA CYS A 38 -1.79 7.08 2.24
C CYS A 38 -2.58 8.39 2.30
N ARG A 39 -1.98 9.53 2.68
CA ARG A 39 -2.65 10.84 2.59
C ARG A 39 -2.96 11.24 1.15
N LEU A 40 -2.08 10.88 0.20
CA LEU A 40 -2.31 11.12 -1.23
C LEU A 40 -3.59 10.45 -1.74
N TYR A 41 -4.04 9.37 -1.09
CA TYR A 41 -5.33 8.74 -1.39
C TYR A 41 -6.48 9.74 -1.19
N PHE A 42 -6.52 10.44 -0.06
CA PHE A 42 -7.58 11.41 0.24
C PHE A 42 -7.46 12.69 -0.58
N GLU A 43 -6.24 13.14 -0.89
CA GLU A 43 -6.04 14.27 -1.81
C GLU A 43 -6.60 13.95 -3.21
N PHE A 44 -6.41 12.72 -3.67
CA PHE A 44 -6.96 12.27 -4.94
C PHE A 44 -8.50 12.19 -4.90
N LEU A 45 -9.09 11.62 -3.84
CA LEU A 45 -10.55 11.59 -3.66
C LEU A 45 -11.16 13.00 -3.65
N GLY A 46 -10.51 13.95 -2.95
CA GLY A 46 -10.94 15.34 -2.90
C GLY A 46 -10.86 16.07 -4.25
N ARG A 47 -9.80 15.82 -5.04
CA ARG A 47 -9.61 16.45 -6.36
C ARG A 47 -10.53 15.88 -7.44
N THR A 48 -10.84 14.59 -7.38
CA THR A 48 -11.61 13.90 -8.42
C THR A 48 -13.11 13.86 -8.13
N GLY A 49 -13.53 14.25 -6.91
CA GLY A 49 -14.91 14.07 -6.46
C GLY A 49 -15.30 12.60 -6.29
N ALA A 50 -14.33 11.68 -6.34
CA ALA A 50 -14.50 10.23 -6.26
C ALA A 50 -14.94 9.70 -4.89
N GLY A 51 -15.11 10.57 -3.89
CA GLY A 51 -15.78 10.23 -2.63
C GLY A 51 -17.30 10.04 -2.78
N ARG A 52 -17.87 10.23 -3.98
CA ARG A 52 -19.27 9.95 -4.30
C ARG A 52 -19.41 8.48 -4.71
N GLU A 53 -20.37 7.78 -4.12
CA GLU A 53 -20.63 6.32 -4.27
C GLU A 53 -20.58 5.81 -5.72
N GLU A 54 -20.95 6.65 -6.69
CA GLU A 54 -20.97 6.38 -8.13
C GLU A 54 -19.58 6.04 -8.73
N ALA A 55 -18.50 6.47 -8.08
CA ALA A 55 -17.14 6.20 -8.55
C ALA A 55 -16.66 4.80 -8.17
N PHE A 56 -17.27 4.11 -7.20
CA PHE A 56 -16.78 2.85 -6.62
C PHE A 56 -17.07 1.60 -7.48
N ASP A 57 -18.08 1.64 -8.35
CA ASP A 57 -18.51 0.50 -9.19
C ASP A 57 -17.51 0.16 -10.30
N ARG A 58 -16.70 1.14 -10.71
CA ARG A 58 -15.47 0.90 -11.43
C ARG A 58 -14.41 1.06 -10.36
N SER A 59 -13.50 0.12 -10.17
CA SER A 59 -12.44 0.25 -9.16
C SER A 59 -11.16 0.81 -9.80
N PRO A 60 -11.06 2.07 -10.28
CA PRO A 60 -9.77 2.62 -10.71
C PRO A 60 -8.83 2.85 -9.50
N PHE A 61 -9.35 2.75 -8.27
CA PHE A 61 -8.67 3.10 -7.01
C PHE A 61 -7.75 2.02 -6.45
N GLY A 62 -7.84 0.78 -6.94
CA GLY A 62 -6.90 -0.30 -6.63
C GLY A 62 -5.48 -0.11 -7.19
N MET A 63 -5.18 1.03 -7.84
CA MET A 63 -3.91 1.28 -8.53
C MET A 63 -2.86 2.08 -7.71
N GLY A 64 -3.15 2.40 -6.45
CA GLY A 64 -2.20 3.07 -5.56
C GLY A 64 -1.56 2.11 -4.55
N TYR A 65 -0.28 2.29 -4.23
CA TYR A 65 0.44 1.46 -3.25
C TYR A 65 -0.32 1.32 -1.92
N CYS A 66 -0.82 2.43 -1.36
CA CYS A 66 -1.55 2.40 -0.09
C CYS A 66 -2.87 1.62 -0.21
N ALA A 67 -3.71 1.93 -1.20
CA ALA A 67 -5.00 1.26 -1.40
C ALA A 67 -4.83 -0.26 -1.58
N GLY A 68 -3.88 -0.67 -2.44
CA GLY A 68 -3.57 -2.08 -2.68
C GLY A 68 -3.03 -2.80 -1.43
N LEU A 69 -2.12 -2.15 -0.69
CA LEU A 69 -1.60 -2.70 0.56
C LEU A 69 -2.70 -2.86 1.61
N VAL A 70 -3.48 -1.81 1.87
CA VAL A 70 -4.55 -1.82 2.89
C VAL A 70 -5.62 -2.83 2.54
N ARG A 71 -6.04 -2.88 1.27
CA ARG A 71 -6.98 -3.89 0.78
C ARG A 71 -6.45 -5.30 0.99
N GLY A 72 -5.23 -5.59 0.53
CA GLY A 72 -4.65 -6.92 0.64
C GLY A 72 -4.52 -7.40 2.09
N VAL A 73 -4.07 -6.52 3.01
CA VAL A 73 -3.99 -6.85 4.43
C VAL A 73 -5.38 -7.02 5.04
N THR A 74 -6.35 -6.17 4.69
CA THR A 74 -7.73 -6.26 5.18
C THR A 74 -8.40 -7.56 4.72
N ASP A 75 -8.22 -7.96 3.47
CA ASP A 75 -8.79 -9.20 2.90
C ASP A 75 -8.21 -10.44 3.60
N VAL A 76 -6.89 -10.45 3.84
CA VAL A 76 -6.25 -11.53 4.62
C VAL A 76 -6.71 -11.51 6.07
N ALA A 77 -6.80 -10.35 6.70
CA ALA A 77 -7.24 -10.22 8.10
C ALA A 77 -8.67 -10.75 8.28
N ARG A 78 -9.60 -10.36 7.40
CA ARG A 78 -10.99 -10.85 7.41
C ARG A 78 -11.07 -12.36 7.33
N THR A 79 -10.31 -12.96 6.41
CA THR A 79 -10.43 -14.39 6.08
C THR A 79 -9.59 -15.30 6.99
N ARG A 80 -8.55 -14.78 7.64
CA ARG A 80 -7.56 -15.59 8.39
C ARG A 80 -7.45 -15.24 9.86
N MET A 81 -8.11 -14.18 10.32
CA MET A 81 -8.03 -13.71 11.71
C MET A 81 -9.41 -13.56 12.35
N GLU A 82 -10.36 -14.40 11.93
CA GLU A 82 -11.68 -14.53 12.55
C GLU A 82 -11.56 -14.72 14.06
N GLY A 83 -12.38 -13.99 14.83
CA GLY A 83 -12.34 -14.01 16.29
C GLY A 83 -11.23 -13.17 16.93
N ARG A 84 -10.23 -12.71 16.17
CA ARG A 84 -9.22 -11.72 16.63
C ARG A 84 -9.53 -10.32 16.11
N LEU A 85 -9.91 -10.22 14.84
CA LEU A 85 -10.31 -8.98 14.17
C LEU A 85 -11.76 -9.06 13.70
N CYS A 86 -12.56 -8.09 14.10
CA CYS A 86 -14.00 -7.97 13.83
C CYS A 86 -14.24 -6.80 12.89
N ILE A 87 -13.72 -6.89 11.67
CA ILE A 87 -13.84 -5.85 10.63
C ILE A 87 -15.25 -5.92 10.01
N PRO A 88 -16.09 -4.88 10.06
CA PRO A 88 -17.44 -4.90 9.50
C PRO A 88 -17.45 -5.21 8.00
N GLU A 89 -18.40 -6.02 7.51
CA GLU A 89 -18.47 -6.37 6.07
C GLU A 89 -18.66 -5.14 5.15
N VAL A 90 -19.32 -4.11 5.67
CA VAL A 90 -19.61 -2.87 4.93
C VAL A 90 -18.47 -1.85 4.93
N THR A 91 -17.33 -2.14 5.58
CA THR A 91 -16.19 -1.21 5.60
C THR A 91 -15.65 -0.97 4.19
N THR A 92 -15.73 0.27 3.75
CA THR A 92 -15.21 0.76 2.47
C THR A 92 -13.69 0.81 2.47
N GLU A 93 -13.08 0.83 1.27
CA GLU A 93 -11.63 1.00 1.14
C GLU A 93 -11.15 2.33 1.75
N ALA A 94 -11.93 3.40 1.59
CA ALA A 94 -11.60 4.71 2.15
C ALA A 94 -11.60 4.71 3.69
N GLU A 95 -12.57 4.03 4.32
CA GLU A 95 -12.58 3.85 5.77
C GLU A 95 -11.39 3.01 6.25
N ALA A 96 -11.05 1.93 5.54
CA ALA A 96 -9.88 1.12 5.88
C ALA A 96 -8.57 1.92 5.77
N VAL A 97 -8.41 2.73 4.72
CA VAL A 97 -7.24 3.64 4.57
C VAL A 97 -7.25 4.70 5.67
N TRP A 98 -8.41 5.24 6.03
CA TRP A 98 -8.53 6.23 7.10
C TRP A 98 -8.06 5.67 8.44
N VAL A 99 -8.44 4.43 8.77
CA VAL A 99 -7.98 3.73 9.99
C VAL A 99 -6.46 3.67 10.06
N VAL A 100 -5.80 3.34 8.94
CA VAL A 100 -4.34 3.26 8.87
C VAL A 100 -3.69 4.63 9.05
N VAL A 101 -4.16 5.64 8.32
CA VAL A 101 -3.63 7.01 8.45
C VAL A 101 -3.81 7.53 9.87
N HIS A 102 -5.02 7.40 10.43
CA HIS A 102 -5.33 7.85 11.77
C HIS A 102 -4.45 7.16 12.82
N TYR A 103 -4.27 5.84 12.74
CA TYR A 103 -3.40 5.12 13.67
C TYR A 103 -1.96 5.61 13.60
N LEU A 104 -1.37 5.69 12.42
CA LEU A 104 0.04 6.04 12.24
C LEU A 104 0.36 7.50 12.58
N GLU A 105 -0.62 8.40 12.48
CA GLU A 105 -0.48 9.80 12.89
C GLU A 105 -0.52 9.99 14.41
N ASN A 106 -1.24 9.11 15.12
CA ASN A 106 -1.50 9.25 16.54
C ASN A 106 -0.68 8.27 17.41
N ASN A 107 0.15 7.43 16.81
CA ASN A 107 0.97 6.45 17.53
C ASN A 107 2.44 6.58 17.15
N GLN A 108 3.32 6.45 18.15
CA GLN A 108 4.76 6.45 17.92
C GLN A 108 5.18 5.12 17.27
N ILE A 109 5.70 5.19 16.05
CA ILE A 109 6.17 4.01 15.31
C ILE A 109 7.64 3.75 15.66
N ALA A 110 7.88 2.59 16.27
CA ALA A 110 9.22 2.22 16.74
C ALA A 110 9.99 1.50 15.64
N GLN A 111 11.09 2.11 15.16
CA GLN A 111 12.05 1.49 14.23
C GLN A 111 11.44 1.06 12.87
N PRO A 112 12.23 0.61 11.86
CA PRO A 112 11.66 0.34 10.54
C PRO A 112 10.83 -0.94 10.57
N GLU A 113 9.53 -0.78 10.65
CA GLU A 113 8.56 -1.87 10.59
C GLU A 113 8.01 -2.01 9.16
N ARG A 114 7.68 -3.23 8.74
CA ARG A 114 7.13 -3.44 7.40
C ARG A 114 5.76 -2.78 7.32
N ASP A 115 5.46 -2.20 6.16
CA ASP A 115 4.18 -1.52 5.93
C ASP A 115 2.98 -2.46 6.17
N THR A 116 3.11 -3.76 5.88
CA THR A 116 2.10 -4.77 6.20
C THR A 116 1.82 -4.87 7.70
N ASP A 117 2.86 -4.82 8.52
CA ASP A 117 2.78 -4.95 9.98
C ASP A 117 2.20 -3.68 10.60
N LEU A 118 2.48 -2.53 9.98
CA LEU A 118 1.90 -1.24 10.35
C LEU A 118 0.40 -1.20 10.06
N VAL A 119 -0.01 -1.63 8.87
CA VAL A 119 -1.44 -1.74 8.50
C VAL A 119 -2.15 -2.72 9.43
N LEU A 120 -1.57 -3.91 9.67
CA LEU A 120 -2.20 -4.90 10.54
C LEU A 120 -2.40 -4.37 11.97
N ARG A 121 -1.42 -3.66 12.53
CA ARG A 121 -1.58 -3.06 13.86
C ARG A 121 -2.62 -1.95 13.90
N ALA A 122 -2.74 -1.15 12.85
CA ALA A 122 -3.82 -0.17 12.76
C ALA A 122 -5.20 -0.85 12.78
N LEU A 123 -5.35 -1.95 12.03
CA LEU A 123 -6.56 -2.76 12.04
C LEU A 123 -6.81 -3.38 13.42
N GLU A 124 -5.79 -3.88 14.10
CA GLU A 124 -5.91 -4.42 15.46
C GLU A 124 -6.23 -3.37 16.51
N ASN A 125 -5.72 -2.16 16.36
CA ASN A 125 -6.06 -1.07 17.27
C ASN A 125 -7.55 -0.69 17.15
N THR A 126 -8.11 -0.76 15.95
CA THR A 126 -9.47 -0.30 15.67
C THR A 126 -10.52 -1.40 15.75
N TYR A 127 -10.23 -2.58 15.21
CA TYR A 127 -11.19 -3.66 14.98
C TYR A 127 -10.95 -4.89 15.86
N ARG A 128 -10.19 -4.79 16.95
CA ARG A 128 -10.04 -5.92 17.88
C ARG A 128 -11.42 -6.39 18.37
N CYS A 129 -11.68 -7.69 18.22
CA CYS A 129 -12.88 -8.32 18.78
C CYS A 129 -12.89 -8.18 20.31
N ARG A 130 -14.07 -7.97 20.91
CA ARG A 130 -14.26 -7.95 22.36
C ARG A 130 -14.69 -9.31 22.88
#